data_AF-W7E2B0-F1
#
_entry.id   AF-W7E2B0-F1
#
_cell.length_a   1.000
_cell.length_b   1.000
_cell.length_c   1.000
_cell.angle_alpha   90.00
_cell.angle_beta   90.00
_cell.angle_gamma   90.00
#
_symmetry.space_group_name_H-M   'P 1'
#
loop_
_entity.id
_entity.type
_entity.pdbx_description
1 polymer ?
#
loop_
_entity_poly.entity_id
_entity_poly.type
_entity_poly.pdbx_seq_one_letter_code
_entity_poly.pdbx_strand_id
1 'polypeptide(L)'
;MVKSLYIYSLFFGMLFSITSVNAENPKEHYRTLHVKAELTKQTKSFQVKHLFPFNFPNDLPGEPVFKGVKGQFSTTTQAKFDKDGKDITSSETLFAVDYSSNNCPKVGEAVSSYQDLANKYTRYSLVQNIIKQTKGNSTQLSDVDYMLPKDIGIHINTGDKGCGIVVFDGTDFTGYPYTMKVDLQLKYTFEPITNGLDGEFIIGAYNLKNPALNAYIVLPVKSGSGKGYGVLRPGTIYAVNGNVATSAVSIHNKGNWFVRYITAVYKKNSCQIAFKKHGPTKFFWNDKTGTGNDPNPSSVFWPDVTIISDFTSAGKDRDSIMAQANGNQKLPIHVENGDCVVQAALPYGDRTTGSGSNMNMESQVYIRTVPD
;
A
#
# COMPACT_ATOMS: atom_id res chain seq x y z
N MET A 1 -5.80 73.34 -18.75
CA MET A 1 -4.69 72.71 -18.00
C MET A 1 -5.28 71.78 -16.96
N VAL A 2 -4.66 70.61 -16.85
CA VAL A 2 -5.18 69.36 -16.31
C VAL A 2 -5.39 69.43 -14.80
N LYS A 3 -6.58 69.03 -14.32
CA LYS A 3 -6.78 68.61 -12.92
C LYS A 3 -6.80 67.08 -12.90
N SER A 4 -5.70 66.50 -12.40
CA SER A 4 -5.58 65.07 -12.14
C SER A 4 -6.55 64.64 -11.05
N LEU A 5 -7.44 63.71 -11.37
CA LEU A 5 -8.28 62.99 -10.43
C LEU A 5 -7.58 61.66 -10.13
N TYR A 6 -7.07 61.49 -8.91
CA TYR A 6 -6.54 60.21 -8.44
C TYR A 6 -7.71 59.27 -8.13
N ILE A 7 -7.88 58.24 -8.95
CA ILE A 7 -8.76 57.10 -8.65
C ILE A 7 -7.91 56.07 -7.89
N TYR A 8 -8.18 55.91 -6.60
CA TYR A 8 -7.68 54.77 -5.82
C TYR A 8 -8.44 53.52 -6.26
N SER A 9 -7.77 52.65 -7.03
CA SER A 9 -8.26 51.32 -7.35
C SER A 9 -7.94 50.39 -6.17
N LEU A 10 -8.95 50.08 -5.35
CA LEU A 10 -8.91 49.03 -4.34
C LEU A 10 -8.86 47.66 -5.04
N PHE A 11 -7.65 47.17 -5.32
CA PHE A 11 -7.42 45.77 -5.68
C PHE A 11 -7.62 44.91 -4.42
N PHE A 12 -8.81 44.32 -4.28
CA PHE A 12 -9.04 43.19 -3.37
C PHE A 12 -8.35 41.96 -3.97
N GLY A 13 -7.06 41.79 -3.69
CA GLY A 13 -6.36 40.54 -3.95
C GLY A 13 -6.87 39.46 -3.02
N MET A 14 -7.76 38.58 -3.51
CA MET A 14 -7.98 37.28 -2.88
C MET A 14 -6.67 36.49 -2.94
N LEU A 15 -5.94 36.50 -1.84
CA LEU A 15 -4.85 35.56 -1.59
C LEU A 15 -5.47 34.17 -1.48
N PHE A 16 -5.45 33.41 -2.58
CA PHE A 16 -5.58 31.96 -2.54
C PHE A 16 -4.35 31.42 -1.80
N SER A 17 -4.49 31.21 -0.49
CA SER A 17 -3.54 30.40 0.26
C SER A 17 -3.74 28.95 -0.17
N ILE A 18 -2.92 28.50 -1.12
CA ILE A 18 -2.71 27.08 -1.36
C ILE A 18 -1.89 26.58 -0.17
N THR A 19 -2.58 26.20 0.91
CA THR A 19 -1.95 25.39 1.94
C THR A 19 -1.68 24.03 1.32
N SER A 20 -0.42 23.80 0.90
CA SER A 20 0.05 22.46 0.61
C SER A 20 -0.15 21.65 1.89
N VAL A 21 -1.10 20.72 1.85
CA VAL A 21 -1.28 19.73 2.91
C VAL A 21 0.00 18.90 2.92
N ASN A 22 0.90 19.20 3.86
CA ASN A 22 1.95 18.26 4.23
C ASN A 22 1.23 17.06 4.84
N ALA A 23 0.88 16.10 3.98
CA ALA A 23 0.48 14.78 4.44
C ALA A 23 1.65 14.26 5.27
N GLU A 24 1.47 14.17 6.59
CA GLU A 24 2.42 13.47 7.44
C GLU A 24 2.58 12.08 6.85
N ASN A 25 3.78 11.85 6.34
CA ASN A 25 4.13 10.72 5.53
C ASN A 25 3.99 9.48 6.43
N PRO A 26 3.13 8.49 6.12
CA PRO A 26 2.80 7.39 7.03
C PRO A 26 4.08 6.75 7.59
N LYS A 27 4.03 6.36 8.88
CA LYS A 27 5.03 5.48 9.49
C LYS A 27 5.19 4.28 8.55
N GLU A 28 6.40 4.09 8.03
CA GLU A 28 6.64 3.03 7.04
C GLU A 28 6.41 1.67 7.70
N HIS A 29 5.33 1.01 7.31
CA HIS A 29 5.03 -0.35 7.72
C HIS A 29 5.84 -1.30 6.84
N TYR A 30 7.09 -1.54 7.22
CA TYR A 30 7.87 -2.60 6.59
C TYR A 30 7.41 -3.97 7.05
N ARG A 31 7.20 -4.88 6.09
CA ARG A 31 7.11 -6.31 6.35
C ARG A 31 8.49 -6.91 6.51
N THR A 32 8.54 -8.03 7.23
CA THR A 32 9.77 -8.78 7.45
C THR A 32 9.62 -10.21 6.95
N LEU A 33 10.57 -10.66 6.15
CA LEU A 33 10.75 -12.06 5.80
C LEU A 33 12.06 -12.57 6.41
N HIS A 34 11.96 -13.59 7.25
CA HIS A 34 13.15 -14.22 7.85
C HIS A 34 13.78 -15.19 6.86
N VAL A 35 15.09 -15.06 6.67
CA VAL A 35 15.88 -15.88 5.74
C VAL A 35 17.05 -16.48 6.52
N LYS A 36 17.08 -17.82 6.58
CA LYS A 36 18.13 -18.59 7.25
C LYS A 36 18.65 -19.67 6.32
N ALA A 37 19.96 -19.82 6.27
CA ALA A 37 20.62 -20.91 5.57
C ALA A 37 21.99 -21.16 6.22
N GLU A 38 22.45 -22.40 6.13
CA GLU A 38 23.72 -22.83 6.68
C GLU A 38 24.32 -23.92 5.78
N LEU A 39 25.63 -23.88 5.59
CA LEU A 39 26.36 -24.89 4.84
C LEU A 39 27.76 -25.05 5.43
N THR A 40 28.13 -26.29 5.69
CA THR A 40 29.52 -26.66 5.96
C THR A 40 30.09 -27.41 4.77
N LYS A 41 31.24 -26.95 4.25
CA LYS A 41 31.92 -27.62 3.13
C LYS A 41 33.43 -27.53 3.27
N GLN A 42 34.15 -28.29 2.45
CA GLN A 42 35.61 -28.29 2.40
C GLN A 42 36.05 -28.03 0.95
N THR A 43 36.65 -26.87 0.69
CA THR A 43 37.14 -26.48 -0.64
C THR A 43 38.32 -25.53 -0.48
N LYS A 44 39.20 -25.47 -1.48
CA LYS A 44 40.30 -24.50 -1.60
C LYS A 44 40.10 -23.52 -2.77
N SER A 45 38.94 -23.54 -3.42
CA SER A 45 38.61 -22.65 -4.53
C SER A 45 37.19 -22.08 -4.42
N PHE A 46 36.95 -20.97 -5.12
CA PHE A 46 35.63 -20.34 -5.32
C PHE A 46 34.84 -20.96 -6.47
N GLN A 47 35.26 -22.13 -6.99
CA GLN A 47 34.62 -22.66 -8.19
C GLN A 47 33.16 -23.04 -7.96
N VAL A 48 32.74 -23.38 -6.74
CA VAL A 48 31.38 -23.87 -6.49
C VAL A 48 30.60 -22.97 -5.55
N LYS A 49 29.50 -22.42 -6.08
CA LYS A 49 28.55 -21.56 -5.39
C LYS A 49 27.34 -22.39 -5.01
N HIS A 50 26.87 -22.26 -3.77
CA HIS A 50 25.73 -23.03 -3.28
C HIS A 50 24.53 -22.12 -3.07
N LEU A 51 23.36 -22.60 -3.48
CA LEU A 51 22.14 -21.81 -3.58
C LEU A 51 21.11 -22.29 -2.56
N PHE A 52 20.50 -21.34 -1.86
CA PHE A 52 19.48 -21.62 -0.85
C PHE A 52 18.23 -20.78 -1.18
N PRO A 53 17.18 -21.39 -1.75
CA PRO A 53 15.95 -20.69 -2.09
C PRO A 53 15.17 -20.30 -0.83
N PHE A 54 14.45 -19.19 -0.90
CA PHE A 54 13.41 -18.84 0.06
C PHE A 54 12.23 -18.19 -0.65
N ASN A 55 11.02 -18.54 -0.21
CA ASN A 55 9.80 -18.06 -0.86
C ASN A 55 9.20 -16.90 -0.09
N PHE A 56 8.66 -15.94 -0.83
CA PHE A 56 7.68 -15.02 -0.27
C PHE A 56 6.38 -15.78 0.07
N PRO A 57 5.57 -15.30 1.02
CA PRO A 57 4.25 -15.87 1.27
C PRO A 57 3.42 -15.96 -0.02
N ASN A 58 2.62 -17.02 -0.19
CA ASN A 58 1.82 -17.21 -1.40
C ASN A 58 0.58 -16.30 -1.45
N ASP A 59 0.24 -15.67 -0.33
CA ASP A 59 -0.98 -14.88 -0.11
C ASP A 59 -0.70 -13.37 -0.09
N LEU A 60 0.41 -12.94 -0.69
CA LEU A 60 0.74 -11.52 -0.75
C LEU A 60 -0.35 -10.71 -1.48
N PRO A 61 -0.72 -9.52 -0.95
CA PRO A 61 -1.73 -8.66 -1.55
C PRO A 61 -1.24 -7.91 -2.81
N GLY A 62 0.07 -7.94 -3.08
CA GLY A 62 0.70 -7.31 -4.24
C GLY A 62 2.14 -7.78 -4.42
N GLU A 63 2.82 -7.23 -5.42
CA GLU A 63 4.24 -7.51 -5.66
C GLU A 63 5.11 -6.86 -4.56
N PRO A 64 6.02 -7.61 -3.92
CA PRO A 64 6.92 -7.06 -2.92
C PRO A 64 7.88 -6.03 -3.52
N VAL A 65 8.11 -4.95 -2.77
CA VAL A 65 9.12 -3.95 -3.06
C VAL A 65 10.17 -4.03 -1.97
N PHE A 66 11.37 -4.48 -2.31
CA PHE A 66 12.51 -4.55 -1.41
C PHE A 66 12.83 -3.16 -0.87
N LYS A 67 13.04 -3.09 0.45
CA LYS A 67 13.43 -1.87 1.17
C LYS A 67 14.73 -2.02 1.94
N GLY A 68 15.19 -3.24 2.19
CA GLY A 68 16.45 -3.45 2.90
C GLY A 68 16.59 -4.83 3.51
N VAL A 69 17.68 -5.01 4.25
CA VAL A 69 17.96 -6.22 5.01
C VAL A 69 18.57 -5.86 6.36
N LYS A 70 18.19 -6.59 7.40
CA LYS A 70 18.83 -6.55 8.71
C LYS A 70 19.22 -7.95 9.17
N GLY A 71 20.32 -8.12 9.89
CA GLY A 71 20.69 -9.41 10.47
C GLY A 71 22.18 -9.70 10.34
N GLN A 72 22.54 -10.97 10.21
CA GLN A 72 23.93 -11.42 10.29
C GLN A 72 24.32 -12.39 9.18
N PHE A 73 25.50 -12.15 8.64
CA PHE A 73 26.29 -13.11 7.90
C PHE A 73 27.39 -13.66 8.83
N SER A 74 27.73 -14.94 8.71
CA SER A 74 28.77 -15.53 9.55
C SER A 74 29.54 -16.64 8.86
N THR A 75 30.82 -16.74 9.21
CA THR A 75 31.69 -17.86 8.82
C THR A 75 32.39 -18.44 10.04
N THR A 76 32.59 -19.76 10.04
CA THR A 76 33.40 -20.46 11.06
C THR A 76 34.38 -21.36 10.35
N THR A 77 35.67 -21.23 10.66
CA THR A 77 36.75 -21.99 10.04
C THR A 77 37.61 -22.64 11.11
N GLN A 78 38.02 -23.89 10.90
CA GLN A 78 38.95 -24.57 11.81
C GLN A 78 40.33 -23.91 11.79
N ALA A 79 41.01 -23.89 12.93
CA ALA A 79 42.38 -23.39 13.01
C ALA A 79 43.38 -24.26 12.26
N LYS A 80 44.27 -23.61 11.51
CA LYS A 80 45.45 -24.22 10.94
C LYS A 80 46.68 -23.52 11.47
N PHE A 81 47.64 -24.29 11.95
CA PHE A 81 48.93 -23.76 12.39
C PHE A 81 50.02 -24.14 11.41
N ASP A 82 50.96 -23.23 11.17
CA ASP A 82 52.21 -23.58 10.50
C ASP A 82 53.15 -24.35 11.44
N LYS A 83 54.33 -24.72 10.92
CA LYS A 83 55.36 -25.45 11.68
C LYS A 83 55.86 -24.69 12.92
N ASP A 84 55.71 -23.38 12.97
CA ASP A 84 56.17 -22.51 14.05
C ASP A 84 55.03 -22.21 15.04
N GLY A 85 53.87 -22.87 14.88
CA GLY A 85 52.70 -22.73 15.74
C GLY A 85 51.87 -21.47 15.48
N LYS A 86 52.12 -20.75 14.38
CA LYS A 86 51.37 -19.55 14.02
C LYS A 86 50.08 -19.92 13.29
N ASP A 87 48.98 -19.29 13.68
CA ASP A 87 47.69 -19.44 12.97
C ASP A 87 47.80 -18.87 11.55
N ILE A 88 47.54 -19.72 10.57
CA ILE A 88 47.54 -19.45 9.13
C ILE A 88 46.15 -19.72 8.52
N THR A 89 45.11 -19.77 9.33
CA THR A 89 43.72 -19.84 8.85
C THR A 89 43.44 -18.66 7.93
N SER A 90 42.81 -18.96 6.79
CA SER A 90 42.36 -17.97 5.84
C SER A 90 41.15 -18.51 5.10
N SER A 91 40.01 -17.86 5.26
CA SER A 91 38.81 -18.11 4.47
C SER A 91 38.18 -16.80 4.00
N GLU A 92 37.45 -16.88 2.90
CA GLU A 92 36.74 -15.75 2.33
C GLU A 92 35.40 -16.25 1.79
N THR A 93 34.33 -15.51 2.07
CA THR A 93 32.98 -15.81 1.59
C THR A 93 32.30 -14.54 1.13
N LEU A 94 31.83 -14.55 -0.11
CA LEU A 94 30.83 -13.62 -0.64
C LEU A 94 29.44 -14.24 -0.42
N PHE A 95 28.65 -13.57 0.41
CA PHE A 95 27.24 -13.81 0.54
C PHE A 95 26.48 -12.90 -0.42
N ALA A 96 25.54 -13.45 -1.18
CA ALA A 96 24.62 -12.70 -2.01
C ALA A 96 23.18 -13.04 -1.64
N VAL A 97 22.31 -12.04 -1.57
CA VAL A 97 20.86 -12.24 -1.57
C VAL A 97 20.35 -11.70 -2.90
N ASP A 98 19.82 -12.60 -3.71
CA ASP A 98 19.29 -12.36 -5.03
C ASP A 98 17.80 -12.74 -5.07
N TYR A 99 17.11 -12.41 -6.16
CA TYR A 99 15.84 -13.05 -6.52
C TYR A 99 15.86 -13.51 -7.98
N SER A 100 15.05 -14.53 -8.27
CA SER A 100 14.84 -15.11 -9.60
C SER A 100 13.38 -14.97 -10.02
N SER A 101 13.12 -14.71 -11.30
CA SER A 101 11.77 -14.52 -11.85
C SER A 101 11.19 -15.73 -12.61
N ASN A 102 11.98 -16.76 -12.89
CA ASN A 102 11.58 -17.86 -13.78
C ASN A 102 11.55 -19.25 -13.11
N ASN A 103 12.44 -19.52 -12.15
CA ASN A 103 12.54 -20.80 -11.44
C ASN A 103 13.32 -20.66 -10.12
N CYS A 104 13.18 -21.66 -9.25
CA CYS A 104 13.90 -21.77 -7.98
C CYS A 104 14.98 -22.87 -8.01
N PRO A 105 16.17 -22.63 -7.43
CA PRO A 105 17.13 -23.70 -7.20
C PRO A 105 16.61 -24.68 -6.16
N LYS A 106 17.20 -25.88 -6.12
CA LYS A 106 17.05 -26.77 -4.96
C LYS A 106 17.89 -26.25 -3.79
N VAL A 107 17.50 -26.56 -2.56
CA VAL A 107 18.29 -26.24 -1.37
C VAL A 107 19.67 -26.89 -1.48
N GLY A 108 20.72 -26.08 -1.40
CA GLY A 108 22.11 -26.52 -1.54
C GLY A 108 22.53 -26.80 -2.99
N GLU A 109 21.73 -26.46 -4.00
CA GLU A 109 22.12 -26.65 -5.40
C GLU A 109 23.44 -25.93 -5.69
N ALA A 110 24.33 -26.62 -6.41
CA ALA A 110 25.67 -26.15 -6.72
C ALA A 110 25.77 -25.67 -8.18
N VAL A 111 26.45 -24.53 -8.38
CA VAL A 111 26.78 -23.99 -9.70
C VAL A 111 28.25 -23.59 -9.78
N SER A 112 28.85 -23.76 -10.96
CA SER A 112 30.29 -23.54 -11.20
C SER A 112 30.67 -22.06 -11.38
N SER A 113 29.72 -21.20 -11.72
CA SER A 113 29.99 -19.78 -11.92
C SER A 113 28.74 -18.93 -11.75
N TYR A 114 28.96 -17.61 -11.61
CA TYR A 114 27.87 -16.64 -11.67
C TYR A 114 27.24 -16.57 -13.07
N GLN A 115 27.98 -16.92 -14.13
CA GLN A 115 27.43 -17.05 -15.47
C GLN A 115 26.48 -18.24 -15.57
N ASP A 116 26.86 -19.40 -15.02
CA ASP A 116 25.99 -20.58 -14.97
C ASP A 116 24.73 -20.31 -14.14
N LEU A 117 24.88 -19.58 -13.04
CA LEU A 117 23.76 -19.11 -12.25
C LEU A 117 22.82 -18.23 -13.09
N ALA A 118 23.35 -17.21 -13.79
CA ALA A 118 22.56 -16.30 -14.62
C ALA A 118 21.93 -17.00 -15.84
N ASN A 119 22.56 -18.03 -16.38
CA ASN A 119 22.02 -18.83 -17.48
C ASN A 119 20.87 -19.73 -17.00
N LYS A 120 20.93 -20.24 -15.77
CA LYS A 120 19.89 -21.11 -15.18
C LYS A 120 18.71 -20.33 -14.61
N TYR A 121 18.97 -19.14 -14.05
CA TYR A 121 17.99 -18.32 -13.33
C TYR A 121 18.09 -16.86 -13.79
N THR A 122 16.95 -16.26 -14.12
CA THR A 122 16.86 -14.82 -14.39
C THR A 122 17.02 -14.07 -13.08
N ARG A 123 18.27 -13.82 -12.68
CA ARG A 123 18.62 -13.32 -11.35
C ARG A 123 18.81 -11.80 -11.30
N TYR A 124 18.48 -11.23 -10.16
CA TYR A 124 18.74 -9.83 -9.81
C TYR A 124 19.27 -9.77 -8.39
N SER A 125 20.35 -9.01 -8.17
CA SER A 125 21.01 -8.92 -6.87
C SER A 125 20.41 -7.82 -6.01
N LEU A 126 20.18 -8.10 -4.73
CA LEU A 126 19.62 -7.15 -3.76
C LEU A 126 20.68 -6.63 -2.80
N VAL A 127 21.49 -7.53 -2.25
CA VAL A 127 22.56 -7.19 -1.30
C VAL A 127 23.68 -8.22 -1.38
N GLN A 128 24.92 -7.75 -1.18
CA GLN A 128 26.11 -8.57 -1.14
C GLN A 128 27.00 -8.18 0.04
N ASN A 129 27.67 -9.16 0.65
CA ASN A 129 28.61 -8.93 1.75
C ASN A 129 29.78 -9.91 1.65
N ILE A 130 30.99 -9.42 1.88
CA ILE A 130 32.20 -10.25 1.90
C ILE A 130 32.68 -10.36 3.35
N ILE A 131 32.82 -11.60 3.82
CA ILE A 131 33.47 -11.92 5.08
C ILE A 131 34.82 -12.57 4.79
N LYS A 132 35.86 -12.07 5.45
CA LYS A 132 37.20 -12.67 5.48
C LYS A 132 37.53 -13.06 6.91
N GLN A 133 38.10 -14.25 7.09
CA GLN A 133 38.46 -14.76 8.39
C GLN A 133 39.92 -15.21 8.39
N THR A 134 40.71 -14.64 9.30
CA THR A 134 42.15 -14.89 9.47
C THR A 134 42.50 -15.59 10.77
N LYS A 135 41.49 -15.91 11.59
CA LYS A 135 41.63 -16.59 12.88
C LYS A 135 40.78 -17.85 12.90
N GLY A 136 41.38 -18.97 13.24
CA GLY A 136 40.71 -20.25 13.35
C GLY A 136 39.97 -20.46 14.66
N ASN A 137 39.08 -21.47 14.67
CA ASN A 137 38.27 -21.86 15.83
C ASN A 137 37.43 -20.70 16.41
N SER A 138 37.10 -19.72 15.57
CA SER A 138 36.21 -18.61 15.90
C SER A 138 35.17 -18.41 14.81
N THR A 139 34.06 -17.79 15.18
CA THR A 139 33.06 -17.31 14.21
C THR A 139 33.35 -15.86 13.88
N GLN A 140 33.55 -15.55 12.61
CA GLN A 140 33.55 -14.17 12.12
C GLN A 140 32.11 -13.79 11.79
N LEU A 141 31.66 -12.66 12.34
CA LEU A 141 30.33 -12.10 12.12
C LEU A 141 30.44 -10.82 11.28
N SER A 142 29.45 -10.59 10.43
CA SER A 142 29.16 -9.28 9.84
C SER A 142 27.69 -8.97 10.10
N ASP A 143 27.44 -8.02 10.99
CA ASP A 143 26.13 -7.40 11.11
C ASP A 143 25.84 -6.58 9.84
N VAL A 144 24.61 -6.67 9.36
CA VAL A 144 24.12 -5.87 8.25
C VAL A 144 22.85 -5.18 8.68
N ASP A 145 22.82 -3.87 8.51
CA ASP A 145 21.64 -3.02 8.62
C ASP A 145 21.65 -2.09 7.41
N TYR A 146 21.13 -2.61 6.30
CA TYR A 146 21.08 -1.90 5.03
C TYR A 146 19.63 -1.59 4.69
N MET A 147 19.31 -0.29 4.58
CA MET A 147 18.00 0.20 4.19
C MET A 147 18.13 1.14 3.01
N LEU A 148 17.26 0.98 2.01
CA LEU A 148 17.10 1.92 0.92
C LEU A 148 16.45 3.22 1.43
N PRO A 149 16.71 4.37 0.79
CA PRO A 149 15.95 5.59 1.05
C PRO A 149 14.45 5.36 0.88
N LYS A 150 13.63 6.08 1.66
CA LYS A 150 12.16 5.93 1.71
C LYS A 150 11.50 5.86 0.34
N ASP A 151 11.88 6.76 -0.56
CA ASP A 151 11.29 6.90 -1.89
C ASP A 151 11.89 5.94 -2.94
N ILE A 152 12.84 5.09 -2.55
CA ILE A 152 13.49 4.11 -3.42
C ILE A 152 13.07 2.70 -3.01
N GLY A 153 12.80 1.85 -3.98
CA GLY A 153 12.49 0.45 -3.78
C GLY A 153 12.91 -0.36 -5.00
N ILE A 154 13.21 -1.64 -4.78
CA ILE A 154 13.48 -2.58 -5.88
C ILE A 154 12.30 -3.54 -5.96
N HIS A 155 11.55 -3.49 -7.06
CA HIS A 155 10.43 -4.39 -7.28
C HIS A 155 10.94 -5.82 -7.41
N ILE A 156 10.46 -6.71 -6.53
CA ILE A 156 10.78 -8.12 -6.57
C ILE A 156 9.67 -8.82 -7.36
N ASN A 157 9.93 -9.03 -8.64
CA ASN A 157 9.07 -9.86 -9.48
C ASN A 157 9.62 -11.29 -9.54
N THR A 158 9.06 -12.18 -8.71
CA THR A 158 9.40 -13.61 -8.74
C THR A 158 8.60 -14.41 -9.78
N GLY A 159 7.58 -13.82 -10.41
CA GLY A 159 6.59 -14.57 -11.18
C GLY A 159 5.97 -15.72 -10.37
N ASP A 160 5.36 -16.68 -11.07
CA ASP A 160 4.68 -17.84 -10.45
C ASP A 160 5.64 -18.95 -9.99
N LYS A 161 6.91 -18.91 -10.44
CA LYS A 161 7.87 -20.02 -10.28
C LYS A 161 9.22 -19.59 -9.69
N GLY A 162 9.48 -18.29 -9.56
CA GLY A 162 10.71 -17.76 -8.98
C GLY A 162 10.63 -17.59 -7.47
N CYS A 163 11.74 -17.13 -6.89
CA CYS A 163 11.91 -16.99 -5.45
C CYS A 163 13.12 -16.10 -5.13
N GLY A 164 13.30 -15.78 -3.84
CA GLY A 164 14.57 -15.28 -3.35
C GLY A 164 15.62 -16.39 -3.28
N ILE A 165 16.88 -16.02 -3.41
CA ILE A 165 18.02 -16.93 -3.40
C ILE A 165 19.12 -16.35 -2.53
N VAL A 166 19.58 -17.11 -1.55
CA VAL A 166 20.87 -16.84 -0.89
C VAL A 166 21.96 -17.63 -1.60
N VAL A 167 23.02 -16.94 -1.99
CA VAL A 167 24.20 -17.52 -2.65
C VAL A 167 25.36 -17.53 -1.67
N PHE A 168 25.92 -18.72 -1.46
CA PHE A 168 27.15 -18.95 -0.71
C PHE A 168 28.29 -19.18 -1.68
N ASP A 169 29.08 -18.14 -1.93
CA ASP A 169 30.34 -18.19 -2.69
C ASP A 169 31.52 -18.02 -1.73
N GLY A 170 31.93 -19.12 -1.11
CA GLY A 170 33.02 -19.10 -0.15
C GLY A 170 33.99 -20.24 -0.29
N THR A 171 35.13 -20.09 0.36
CA THR A 171 36.17 -21.11 0.41
C THR A 171 37.04 -20.96 1.65
N ASP A 172 37.62 -22.07 2.10
CA ASP A 172 38.70 -22.07 3.07
C ASP A 172 40.01 -22.41 2.36
N PHE A 173 40.93 -21.46 2.29
CA PHE A 173 42.16 -21.64 1.53
C PHE A 173 43.08 -22.70 2.15
N THR A 174 42.80 -23.12 3.38
CA THR A 174 43.56 -24.17 4.05
C THR A 174 43.05 -25.58 3.74
N GLY A 175 41.81 -25.70 3.26
CA GLY A 175 41.11 -26.93 2.93
C GLY A 175 40.57 -27.69 4.12
N TYR A 176 40.22 -27.02 5.23
CA TYR A 176 39.48 -27.60 6.34
C TYR A 176 37.96 -27.41 6.15
N PRO A 177 37.13 -28.15 6.91
CA PRO A 177 35.71 -27.85 7.00
C PRO A 177 35.49 -26.40 7.43
N TYR A 178 34.66 -25.68 6.68
CA TYR A 178 34.28 -24.32 7.00
C TYR A 178 32.77 -24.15 6.83
N THR A 179 32.15 -23.44 7.77
CA THR A 179 30.71 -23.20 7.84
C THR A 179 30.41 -21.78 7.41
N MET A 180 29.40 -21.62 6.57
CA MET A 180 28.79 -20.34 6.20
C MET A 180 27.36 -20.33 6.70
N LYS A 181 26.90 -19.20 7.22
CA LYS A 181 25.53 -19.07 7.72
C LYS A 181 24.98 -17.67 7.53
N VAL A 182 23.68 -17.61 7.24
CA VAL A 182 22.88 -16.38 7.23
C VAL A 182 21.73 -16.48 8.23
N ASP A 183 21.46 -15.37 8.91
CA ASP A 183 20.24 -15.13 9.66
C ASP A 183 19.80 -13.68 9.41
N LEU A 184 18.92 -13.51 8.43
CA LEU A 184 18.54 -12.21 7.89
C LEU A 184 17.03 -11.96 8.02
N GLN A 185 16.69 -10.69 8.04
CA GLN A 185 15.36 -10.12 7.98
C GLN A 185 15.30 -9.23 6.75
N LEU A 186 14.74 -9.74 5.66
CA LEU A 186 14.45 -8.91 4.48
C LEU A 186 13.27 -8.00 4.80
N LYS A 187 13.46 -6.70 4.59
CA LYS A 187 12.45 -5.67 4.75
C LYS A 187 11.85 -5.33 3.40
N TYR A 188 10.53 -5.37 3.30
CA TYR A 188 9.81 -5.06 2.07
C TYR A 188 8.50 -4.32 2.35
N THR A 189 7.97 -3.63 1.35
CA THR A 189 6.62 -3.03 1.32
C THR A 189 5.88 -3.53 0.09
N PHE A 190 4.68 -3.02 -0.15
CA PHE A 190 3.99 -3.13 -1.44
C PHE A 190 3.86 -1.77 -2.10
N GLU A 191 3.70 -1.79 -3.42
CA GLU A 191 3.22 -0.63 -4.14
C GLU A 191 1.82 -0.25 -3.69
N PRO A 192 1.52 1.06 -3.62
CA PRO A 192 0.15 1.50 -3.47
C PRO A 192 -0.79 0.95 -4.53
N ILE A 193 -1.94 0.47 -4.07
CA ILE A 193 -3.05 0.03 -4.90
C ILE A 193 -4.08 1.16 -4.96
N THR A 194 -4.61 1.43 -6.15
CA THR A 194 -5.74 2.36 -6.34
C THR A 194 -7.02 1.56 -6.47
N ASN A 195 -7.98 1.83 -5.58
CA ASN A 195 -9.30 1.20 -5.59
C ASN A 195 -10.38 2.25 -5.91
N GLY A 196 -11.26 1.92 -6.85
CA GLY A 196 -12.34 2.79 -7.28
C GLY A 196 -13.61 2.67 -6.45
N LEU A 197 -14.10 3.80 -5.97
CA LEU A 197 -15.46 4.03 -5.48
C LEU A 197 -16.33 4.61 -6.61
N ASP A 198 -16.08 4.20 -7.86
CA ASP A 198 -16.87 4.65 -9.01
C ASP A 198 -18.26 4.02 -9.00
N GLY A 199 -19.26 4.81 -9.41
CA GLY A 199 -20.64 4.36 -9.53
C GLY A 199 -21.58 5.48 -9.94
N GLU A 200 -22.74 5.10 -10.50
CA GLU A 200 -23.79 6.02 -10.94
C GLU A 200 -25.10 5.72 -10.19
N PHE A 201 -25.79 6.77 -9.75
CA PHE A 201 -27.02 6.66 -8.97
C PHE A 201 -28.04 7.72 -9.31
N ILE A 202 -29.30 7.34 -9.13
CA ILE A 202 -30.38 8.31 -8.94
C ILE A 202 -30.59 8.50 -7.43
N ILE A 203 -30.40 9.73 -6.97
CA ILE A 203 -30.68 10.17 -5.59
C ILE A 203 -31.90 11.09 -5.57
N GLY A 204 -32.67 11.05 -4.49
CA GLY A 204 -33.90 11.83 -4.34
C GLY A 204 -33.75 12.88 -3.24
N ALA A 205 -33.98 14.15 -3.57
CA ALA A 205 -33.92 15.24 -2.59
C ALA A 205 -35.01 15.12 -1.52
N TYR A 206 -34.62 15.35 -0.26
CA TYR A 206 -35.57 15.52 0.83
C TYR A 206 -36.55 16.65 0.51
N ASN A 207 -37.85 16.40 0.66
CA ASN A 207 -38.85 17.45 0.77
C ASN A 207 -39.89 17.04 1.82
N LEU A 208 -40.74 18.00 2.23
CA LEU A 208 -41.76 17.80 3.27
C LEU A 208 -42.70 16.59 3.02
N LYS A 209 -42.76 16.06 1.79
CA LYS A 209 -43.63 14.94 1.38
C LYS A 209 -42.89 13.62 1.16
N ASN A 210 -41.57 13.64 0.92
CA ASN A 210 -40.77 12.46 0.61
C ASN A 210 -39.43 12.51 1.36
N PRO A 211 -39.08 11.46 2.13
CA PRO A 211 -37.77 11.34 2.77
C PRO A 211 -36.67 11.26 1.71
N ALA A 212 -35.46 11.71 2.06
CA ALA A 212 -34.28 11.62 1.21
C ALA A 212 -34.04 10.17 0.78
N LEU A 213 -33.52 9.98 -0.43
CA LEU A 213 -32.94 8.71 -0.86
C LEU A 213 -31.43 8.87 -0.90
N ASN A 214 -30.78 8.54 0.21
CA ASN A 214 -29.32 8.53 0.30
C ASN A 214 -28.77 7.41 -0.57
N ALA A 215 -27.60 7.62 -1.16
CA ALA A 215 -26.88 6.60 -1.90
C ALA A 215 -25.49 6.38 -1.31
N TYR A 216 -25.03 5.14 -1.34
CA TYR A 216 -23.72 4.76 -0.85
C TYR A 216 -23.03 3.84 -1.87
N ILE A 217 -21.78 4.15 -2.15
CA ILE A 217 -20.83 3.24 -2.81
C ILE A 217 -19.94 2.69 -1.73
N VAL A 218 -19.94 1.38 -1.56
CA VAL A 218 -19.24 0.73 -0.44
C VAL A 218 -18.21 -0.23 -0.98
N LEU A 219 -16.97 -0.08 -0.51
CA LEU A 219 -15.87 -1.00 -0.74
C LEU A 219 -15.56 -1.74 0.56
N PRO A 220 -16.00 -3.01 0.72
CA PRO A 220 -15.73 -3.77 1.93
C PRO A 220 -14.23 -4.12 2.04
N VAL A 221 -13.72 -4.15 3.28
CA VAL A 221 -12.36 -4.59 3.58
C VAL A 221 -12.38 -6.07 3.94
N LYS A 222 -11.65 -6.88 3.17
CA LYS A 222 -11.61 -8.34 3.36
C LYS A 222 -10.21 -8.91 3.21
N SER A 223 -9.78 -9.69 4.20
CA SER A 223 -8.58 -10.51 4.12
C SER A 223 -8.73 -11.63 3.07
N GLY A 224 -7.66 -11.94 2.35
CA GLY A 224 -7.61 -13.08 1.43
C GLY A 224 -6.57 -12.91 0.32
N SER A 225 -6.34 -13.98 -0.44
CA SER A 225 -5.38 -14.03 -1.54
C SER A 225 -5.90 -13.35 -2.82
N GLY A 226 -4.99 -12.86 -3.68
CA GLY A 226 -5.27 -12.32 -5.01
C GLY A 226 -5.42 -10.79 -5.10
N LYS A 227 -5.38 -10.26 -6.33
CA LYS A 227 -5.29 -8.82 -6.69
C LYS A 227 -6.49 -7.92 -6.30
N GLY A 228 -7.47 -8.44 -5.55
CA GLY A 228 -8.47 -7.61 -4.90
C GLY A 228 -9.47 -6.90 -5.83
N TYR A 229 -9.81 -7.45 -6.99
CA TYR A 229 -10.82 -6.84 -7.86
C TYR A 229 -12.16 -6.65 -7.13
N GLY A 230 -12.51 -5.38 -6.88
CA GLY A 230 -13.73 -5.00 -6.17
C GLY A 230 -13.70 -5.22 -4.66
N VAL A 231 -12.54 -5.41 -4.01
CA VAL A 231 -12.46 -5.58 -2.55
C VAL A 231 -11.22 -4.87 -2.01
N LEU A 232 -11.37 -4.10 -0.93
CA LEU A 232 -10.22 -3.50 -0.27
C LEU A 232 -9.51 -4.53 0.60
N ARG A 233 -8.17 -4.55 0.61
CA ARG A 233 -7.40 -5.38 1.55
C ARG A 233 -7.15 -4.61 2.85
N PRO A 234 -6.99 -5.32 3.99
CA PRO A 234 -6.40 -4.70 5.17
C PRO A 234 -5.13 -3.96 4.78
N GLY A 235 -4.90 -2.78 5.35
CA GLY A 235 -3.93 -1.84 4.81
C GLY A 235 -4.06 -0.44 5.37
N THR A 236 -3.19 0.45 4.92
CA THR A 236 -3.25 1.87 5.22
C THR A 236 -3.72 2.67 4.02
N ILE A 237 -4.85 3.38 4.18
CA ILE A 237 -5.31 4.39 3.24
C ILE A 237 -4.52 5.67 3.48
N TYR A 238 -3.98 6.26 2.42
CA TYR A 238 -3.17 7.48 2.54
C TYR A 238 -3.63 8.60 1.60
N ALA A 239 -4.50 8.31 0.63
CA ALA A 239 -5.10 9.34 -0.20
C ALA A 239 -6.51 8.96 -0.68
N VAL A 240 -7.34 9.98 -0.84
CA VAL A 240 -8.60 10.00 -1.59
C VAL A 240 -8.48 11.08 -2.65
N ASN A 241 -8.89 10.76 -3.87
CA ASN A 241 -8.85 11.69 -4.99
C ASN A 241 -9.93 11.37 -6.01
N GLY A 242 -10.29 12.35 -6.84
CA GLY A 242 -11.25 12.18 -7.93
C GLY A 242 -12.31 13.26 -7.92
N ASN A 243 -13.42 12.99 -8.59
CA ASN A 243 -14.53 13.93 -8.71
C ASN A 243 -15.88 13.21 -8.64
N VAL A 244 -16.90 14.00 -8.35
CA VAL A 244 -18.30 13.60 -8.46
C VAL A 244 -19.01 14.62 -9.34
N ALA A 245 -19.80 14.13 -10.29
CA ALA A 245 -20.72 14.92 -11.08
C ALA A 245 -22.16 14.70 -10.59
N THR A 246 -22.93 15.77 -10.53
CA THR A 246 -24.33 15.76 -10.10
C THR A 246 -25.15 16.56 -11.10
N SER A 247 -26.23 15.96 -11.62
CA SER A 247 -27.13 16.61 -12.56
C SER A 247 -28.58 16.31 -12.23
N ALA A 248 -29.45 17.30 -12.35
CA ALA A 248 -30.89 17.14 -12.20
C ALA A 248 -31.50 16.29 -13.34
N VAL A 249 -32.21 15.20 -13.02
CA VAL A 249 -32.77 14.29 -14.03
C VAL A 249 -34.14 14.74 -14.54
N SER A 250 -34.96 15.30 -13.67
CA SER A 250 -36.35 15.62 -14.02
C SER A 250 -36.46 16.96 -14.76
N ILE A 251 -37.27 16.99 -15.82
CA ILE A 251 -37.75 18.24 -16.45
C ILE A 251 -38.54 19.12 -15.46
N HIS A 252 -38.98 18.55 -14.35
CA HIS A 252 -39.75 19.22 -13.30
C HIS A 252 -38.89 19.65 -12.10
N ASN A 253 -37.57 19.45 -12.12
CA ASN A 253 -36.69 20.00 -11.09
C ASN A 253 -36.77 21.53 -11.15
N LYS A 254 -37.23 22.11 -10.05
CA LYS A 254 -37.29 23.55 -9.83
C LYS A 254 -36.73 23.84 -8.44
N GLY A 255 -36.00 24.96 -8.35
CA GLY A 255 -35.42 25.43 -7.10
C GLY A 255 -34.00 24.93 -6.88
N ASN A 256 -33.47 25.25 -5.69
CA ASN A 256 -32.12 24.86 -5.32
C ASN A 256 -32.10 23.40 -4.88
N TRP A 257 -31.00 22.73 -5.18
CA TRP A 257 -30.71 21.38 -4.69
C TRP A 257 -29.28 21.32 -4.17
N PHE A 258 -29.08 20.47 -3.17
CA PHE A 258 -27.79 20.26 -2.53
C PHE A 258 -27.54 18.77 -2.34
N VAL A 259 -26.29 18.36 -2.54
CA VAL A 259 -25.85 17.01 -2.24
C VAL A 259 -24.54 17.10 -1.46
N ARG A 260 -24.56 16.58 -0.23
CA ARG A 260 -23.35 16.44 0.58
C ARG A 260 -22.71 15.09 0.24
N TYR A 261 -21.46 15.14 -0.14
CA TYR A 261 -20.64 13.99 -0.46
C TYR A 261 -19.65 13.74 0.67
N ILE A 262 -19.73 12.55 1.24
CA ILE A 262 -18.87 12.15 2.35
C ILE A 262 -18.14 10.86 1.98
N THR A 263 -16.81 10.91 1.93
CA THR A 263 -15.99 9.69 1.92
C THR A 263 -15.58 9.41 3.35
N ALA A 264 -15.88 8.21 3.83
CA ALA A 264 -15.61 7.81 5.20
C ALA A 264 -15.17 6.36 5.34
N VAL A 265 -14.49 6.07 6.43
CA VAL A 265 -14.07 4.74 6.83
C VAL A 265 -14.89 4.29 8.02
N TYR A 266 -15.61 3.19 7.83
CA TYR A 266 -16.42 2.52 8.84
C TYR A 266 -15.54 1.50 9.57
N LYS A 267 -15.34 1.70 10.88
CA LYS A 267 -14.42 0.90 11.71
C LYS A 267 -15.10 -0.17 12.54
N LYS A 268 -14.31 -1.12 13.04
CA LYS A 268 -14.74 -2.09 14.08
C LYS A 268 -15.86 -3.02 13.58
N ASN A 269 -15.69 -3.55 12.37
CA ASN A 269 -16.66 -4.47 11.75
C ASN A 269 -18.05 -3.82 11.51
N SER A 270 -18.11 -2.48 11.41
CA SER A 270 -19.36 -1.75 11.21
C SER A 270 -19.93 -1.83 9.79
N CYS A 271 -19.17 -2.36 8.82
CA CYS A 271 -19.68 -2.54 7.44
C CYS A 271 -20.95 -3.40 7.42
N GLN A 272 -20.93 -4.56 8.10
CA GLN A 272 -22.09 -5.46 8.17
C GLN A 272 -23.23 -4.93 9.04
N ILE A 273 -22.90 -4.04 9.99
CA ILE A 273 -23.89 -3.38 10.85
C ILE A 273 -24.65 -2.33 10.04
N ALA A 274 -23.92 -1.49 9.28
CA ALA A 274 -24.48 -0.45 8.43
C ALA A 274 -25.22 -1.03 7.21
N PHE A 275 -24.69 -2.07 6.58
CA PHE A 275 -25.18 -2.60 5.30
C PHE A 275 -25.50 -4.10 5.39
N LYS A 276 -26.56 -4.45 6.10
CA LYS A 276 -26.90 -5.86 6.36
C LYS A 276 -27.04 -6.67 5.07
N LYS A 277 -26.43 -7.86 5.04
CA LYS A 277 -26.49 -8.83 3.92
C LYS A 277 -25.87 -8.31 2.61
N HIS A 278 -24.91 -7.38 2.70
CA HIS A 278 -24.19 -6.92 1.52
C HIS A 278 -23.34 -8.04 0.89
N GLY A 279 -23.05 -7.92 -0.41
CA GLY A 279 -22.16 -8.83 -1.13
C GLY A 279 -20.69 -8.69 -0.71
N PRO A 280 -19.83 -9.67 -1.02
CA PRO A 280 -18.43 -9.66 -0.57
C PRO A 280 -17.52 -8.68 -1.34
N THR A 281 -18.03 -8.07 -2.42
CA THR A 281 -17.35 -7.11 -3.30
C THR A 281 -17.97 -5.73 -3.21
N LYS A 282 -17.39 -4.74 -3.91
CA LYS A 282 -17.97 -3.41 -4.09
C LYS A 282 -19.46 -3.53 -4.37
N PHE A 283 -20.25 -2.78 -3.61
CA PHE A 283 -21.69 -2.80 -3.73
C PHE A 283 -22.26 -1.39 -3.57
N PHE A 284 -23.53 -1.30 -3.93
CA PHE A 284 -24.31 -0.08 -3.89
C PHE A 284 -25.42 -0.24 -2.87
N TRP A 285 -25.75 0.83 -2.15
CA TRP A 285 -26.80 0.82 -1.14
C TRP A 285 -27.61 2.10 -1.19
N ASN A 286 -28.90 2.00 -0.90
CA ASN A 286 -29.78 3.14 -0.73
C ASN A 286 -30.61 2.98 0.54
N ASP A 287 -30.80 4.07 1.27
CA ASP A 287 -31.72 4.10 2.39
C ASP A 287 -32.39 5.48 2.54
N LYS A 288 -33.33 5.55 3.49
CA LYS A 288 -34.12 6.74 3.79
C LYS A 288 -33.73 7.37 5.13
N THR A 289 -32.45 7.23 5.50
CA THR A 289 -31.92 7.84 6.73
C THR A 289 -31.80 9.35 6.58
N GLY A 290 -31.87 10.05 7.70
CA GLY A 290 -31.78 11.49 7.76
C GLY A 290 -30.35 12.03 7.77
N THR A 291 -30.21 13.35 7.80
CA THR A 291 -28.93 14.04 7.92
C THR A 291 -28.60 14.30 9.39
N GLY A 292 -27.35 14.07 9.81
CA GLY A 292 -26.77 14.52 11.08
C GLY A 292 -27.62 14.31 12.34
N ASN A 293 -28.47 15.29 12.66
CA ASN A 293 -29.27 15.35 13.89
C ASN A 293 -30.68 14.75 13.76
N ASP A 294 -31.04 14.20 12.59
CA ASP A 294 -32.33 13.55 12.42
C ASP A 294 -32.47 12.34 13.38
N PRO A 295 -33.68 12.00 13.86
CA PRO A 295 -33.89 10.88 14.80
C PRO A 295 -33.39 9.51 14.31
N ASN A 296 -33.20 9.37 13.00
CA ASN A 296 -32.61 8.19 12.36
C ASN A 296 -31.53 8.67 11.36
N PRO A 297 -30.34 9.08 11.83
CA PRO A 297 -29.34 9.69 10.97
C PRO A 297 -28.64 8.65 10.10
N SER A 298 -28.11 9.08 8.97
CA SER A 298 -27.26 8.26 8.10
C SER A 298 -26.12 7.63 8.89
N SER A 299 -25.81 6.38 8.54
CA SER A 299 -24.75 5.61 9.20
C SER A 299 -23.38 6.28 9.07
N VAL A 300 -23.19 7.18 8.12
CA VAL A 300 -21.93 7.93 7.93
C VAL A 300 -21.63 8.90 9.09
N PHE A 301 -22.63 9.18 9.93
CA PHE A 301 -22.48 10.01 11.13
C PHE A 301 -22.34 9.20 12.43
N TRP A 302 -22.22 7.86 12.35
CA TRP A 302 -22.02 7.04 13.54
C TRP A 302 -20.65 7.31 14.21
N PRO A 303 -20.52 7.09 15.54
CA PRO A 303 -19.29 7.42 16.27
C PRO A 303 -18.04 6.62 15.85
N ASP A 304 -18.22 5.45 15.24
CA ASP A 304 -17.18 4.57 14.73
C ASP A 304 -16.80 4.84 13.26
N VAL A 305 -17.35 5.91 12.68
CA VAL A 305 -17.04 6.35 11.32
C VAL A 305 -16.03 7.49 11.35
N THR A 306 -14.96 7.35 10.57
CA THR A 306 -13.99 8.42 10.33
C THR A 306 -14.21 9.03 8.96
N ILE A 307 -14.74 10.25 8.94
CA ILE A 307 -14.86 11.04 7.72
C ILE A 307 -13.48 11.50 7.27
N ILE A 308 -13.12 11.15 6.03
CA ILE A 308 -11.83 11.51 5.40
C ILE A 308 -12.00 12.58 4.32
N SER A 309 -13.14 12.61 3.62
CA SER A 309 -13.52 13.71 2.72
C SER A 309 -14.97 14.13 2.95
N ASP A 310 -15.24 15.44 2.91
CA ASP A 310 -16.58 16.00 3.09
C ASP A 310 -16.69 17.31 2.31
N PHE A 311 -17.61 17.34 1.35
CA PHE A 311 -17.90 18.52 0.56
C PHE A 311 -19.36 18.51 0.13
N THR A 312 -19.85 19.65 -0.35
CA THR A 312 -21.23 19.80 -0.82
C THR A 312 -21.24 20.39 -2.22
N SER A 313 -21.99 19.75 -3.11
CA SER A 313 -22.37 20.32 -4.39
C SER A 313 -23.72 21.00 -4.27
N ALA A 314 -23.84 22.19 -4.85
CA ALA A 314 -25.08 22.95 -4.92
C ALA A 314 -25.35 23.33 -6.36
N GLY A 315 -26.60 23.18 -6.81
CA GLY A 315 -27.03 23.63 -8.11
C GLY A 315 -28.48 24.12 -8.07
N LYS A 316 -28.92 24.70 -9.18
CA LYS A 316 -30.27 25.24 -9.32
C LYS A 316 -30.95 24.64 -10.54
N ASP A 317 -32.25 24.39 -10.41
CA ASP A 317 -33.11 23.92 -11.49
C ASP A 317 -32.52 22.68 -12.21
N ARG A 318 -31.94 22.85 -13.41
CA ARG A 318 -31.39 21.76 -14.24
C ARG A 318 -29.87 21.78 -14.38
N ASP A 319 -29.18 22.45 -13.45
CA ASP A 319 -27.72 22.54 -13.46
C ASP A 319 -27.05 21.16 -13.43
N SER A 320 -25.84 21.13 -13.99
CA SER A 320 -24.88 20.04 -13.85
C SER A 320 -23.62 20.59 -13.18
N ILE A 321 -23.25 20.01 -12.05
CA ILE A 321 -22.15 20.47 -11.21
C ILE A 321 -21.15 19.34 -11.07
N MET A 322 -19.87 19.67 -11.19
CA MET A 322 -18.77 18.78 -10.84
C MET A 322 -18.03 19.33 -9.63
N ALA A 323 -17.75 18.46 -8.66
CA ALA A 323 -16.99 18.81 -7.47
C ALA A 323 -15.87 17.79 -7.25
N GLN A 324 -14.75 18.28 -6.73
CA GLN A 324 -13.58 17.45 -6.47
C GLN A 324 -13.66 16.82 -5.09
N ALA A 325 -13.39 15.51 -5.01
CA ALA A 325 -13.12 14.84 -3.75
C ALA A 325 -11.64 15.03 -3.40
N ASN A 326 -11.33 16.07 -2.63
CA ASN A 326 -9.96 16.42 -2.23
C ASN A 326 -9.76 16.46 -0.71
N GLY A 327 -10.77 16.08 0.08
CA GLY A 327 -10.62 15.92 1.52
C GLY A 327 -9.72 14.72 1.81
N ASN A 328 -8.47 14.99 2.17
CA ASN A 328 -7.54 14.01 2.75
C ASN A 328 -7.45 14.25 4.26
N GLN A 329 -8.59 14.53 4.89
CA GLN A 329 -8.66 14.78 6.33
C GLN A 329 -8.41 13.46 7.07
N LYS A 330 -7.62 13.51 8.15
CA LYS A 330 -7.38 12.35 9.03
C LYS A 330 -6.78 11.13 8.31
N LEU A 331 -6.05 11.36 7.22
CA LEU A 331 -5.17 10.37 6.60
C LEU A 331 -3.74 10.55 7.14
N PRO A 332 -2.94 9.48 7.24
CA PRO A 332 -3.26 8.09 6.89
C PRO A 332 -4.19 7.39 7.89
N ILE A 333 -4.96 6.39 7.43
CA ILE A 333 -5.84 5.56 8.27
C ILE A 333 -5.70 4.07 7.94
N HIS A 334 -5.38 3.26 8.94
CA HIS A 334 -5.26 1.81 8.82
C HIS A 334 -6.63 1.14 8.87
N VAL A 335 -6.98 0.25 7.93
CA VAL A 335 -8.21 -0.54 7.81
C VAL A 335 -7.96 -2.03 8.01
N GLU A 336 -8.92 -2.68 8.67
CA GLU A 336 -8.85 -4.10 9.02
C GLU A 336 -10.02 -4.88 8.41
N ASN A 337 -9.93 -6.21 8.42
CA ASN A 337 -11.00 -7.07 7.93
C ASN A 337 -12.34 -6.79 8.65
N GLY A 338 -13.40 -6.55 7.89
CA GLY A 338 -14.71 -6.17 8.41
C GLY A 338 -15.01 -4.66 8.39
N ASP A 339 -13.99 -3.82 8.24
CA ASP A 339 -14.17 -2.40 7.94
C ASP A 339 -14.74 -2.20 6.52
N CYS A 340 -15.16 -0.98 6.19
CA CYS A 340 -15.36 -0.59 4.79
C CYS A 340 -15.04 0.88 4.54
N VAL A 341 -14.78 1.20 3.28
CA VAL A 341 -14.68 2.58 2.81
C VAL A 341 -15.94 2.89 2.02
N VAL A 342 -16.56 4.01 2.32
CA VAL A 342 -17.85 4.40 1.77
C VAL A 342 -17.74 5.78 1.17
N GLN A 343 -18.36 5.97 0.03
CA GLN A 343 -18.76 7.29 -0.42
C GLN A 343 -20.28 7.40 -0.32
N ALA A 344 -20.74 8.29 0.55
CA ALA A 344 -22.14 8.63 0.74
C ALA A 344 -22.49 9.88 -0.07
N ALA A 345 -23.65 9.84 -0.71
CA ALA A 345 -24.32 10.98 -1.32
C ALA A 345 -25.61 11.23 -0.55
N LEU A 346 -25.64 12.34 0.18
CA LEU A 346 -26.74 12.73 1.06
C LEU A 346 -27.45 13.94 0.43
N PRO A 347 -28.50 13.72 -0.36
CA PRO A 347 -29.26 14.82 -0.93
C PRO A 347 -30.10 15.50 0.14
N TYR A 348 -30.05 16.83 0.20
CA TYR A 348 -30.96 17.60 1.03
C TYR A 348 -31.56 18.75 0.21
N GLY A 349 -32.88 18.88 0.30
CA GLY A 349 -33.63 19.97 -0.33
C GLY A 349 -33.96 21.04 0.68
N ASP A 350 -34.18 22.26 0.20
CA ASP A 350 -34.82 23.31 1.00
C ASP A 350 -36.36 23.26 0.79
N ARG A 351 -37.09 24.18 1.42
CA ARG A 351 -38.56 24.26 1.29
C ARG A 351 -39.04 24.58 -0.14
N THR A 352 -38.14 24.98 -1.04
CA THR A 352 -38.42 25.33 -2.44
C THR A 352 -38.16 24.18 -3.41
N THR A 353 -37.48 23.12 -2.98
CA THR A 353 -37.20 21.95 -3.81
C THR A 353 -38.51 21.22 -4.17
N GLY A 354 -38.82 21.16 -5.48
CA GLY A 354 -40.05 20.55 -5.99
C GLY A 354 -40.20 19.07 -5.64
N SER A 355 -41.44 18.60 -5.48
CA SER A 355 -41.74 17.17 -5.29
C SER A 355 -41.28 16.34 -6.49
N GLY A 356 -40.52 15.26 -6.24
CA GLY A 356 -39.97 14.42 -7.30
C GLY A 356 -38.62 14.88 -7.85
N SER A 357 -37.90 15.74 -7.10
CA SER A 357 -36.58 16.19 -7.50
C SER A 357 -35.53 15.08 -7.35
N ASN A 358 -35.24 14.42 -8.46
CA ASN A 358 -34.19 13.41 -8.55
C ASN A 358 -32.95 14.00 -9.22
N MET A 359 -31.79 13.58 -8.75
CA MET A 359 -30.49 13.93 -9.33
C MET A 359 -29.77 12.63 -9.73
N ASN A 360 -29.16 12.66 -10.90
CA ASN A 360 -28.18 11.69 -11.33
C ASN A 360 -26.85 12.10 -10.71
N MET A 361 -26.17 11.16 -10.07
CA MET A 361 -24.84 11.32 -9.55
C MET A 361 -23.94 10.31 -10.25
N GLU A 362 -22.80 10.76 -10.72
CA GLU A 362 -21.70 9.89 -11.16
C GLU A 362 -20.46 10.18 -10.32
N SER A 363 -19.95 9.14 -9.65
CA SER A 363 -18.70 9.20 -8.91
C SER A 363 -17.55 8.61 -9.71
N GLN A 364 -16.42 9.30 -9.68
CA GLN A 364 -15.10 8.82 -10.10
C GLN A 364 -14.09 9.10 -8.97
N VAL A 365 -14.39 8.59 -7.77
CA VAL A 365 -13.53 8.72 -6.59
C VAL A 365 -12.70 7.47 -6.39
N TYR A 366 -11.43 7.67 -6.08
CA TYR A 366 -10.44 6.63 -5.87
C TYR A 366 -9.82 6.76 -4.48
N ILE A 367 -9.48 5.60 -3.91
CA ILE A 367 -8.76 5.47 -2.66
C ILE A 367 -7.41 4.84 -2.97
N ARG A 368 -6.32 5.43 -2.47
CA ARG A 368 -4.99 4.82 -2.53
C ARG A 368 -4.62 4.18 -1.22
N THR A 369 -4.20 2.92 -1.29
CA THR A 369 -3.91 2.08 -0.12
C THR A 369 -2.61 1.32 -0.28
N VAL A 370 -1.80 1.27 0.78
CA VAL A 370 -0.72 0.30 0.90
C VAL A 370 -1.27 -0.87 1.71
N PRO A 371 -1.40 -2.08 1.15
CA PRO A 371 -1.93 -3.20 1.90
C PRO A 371 -1.01 -3.59 3.07
N ASP A 372 -1.65 -4.17 4.08
CA ASP A 372 -1.08 -5.04 5.12
C ASP A 372 0.16 -5.71 4.63
#